data_AF-A0A537LGB2-F1
#
_entry.id   AF-A0A537LGB2-F1
#
_cell.length_a   1.000
_cell.length_b   1.000
_cell.length_c   1.000
_cell.angle_alpha   90.00
_cell.angle_beta   90.00
_cell.angle_gamma   90.00
#
_symmetry.space_group_name_H-M   'P 1'
#
loop_
_entity.id
_entity.type
_entity.pdbx_description
1 polymer ?
#
loop_
_entity_poly.entity_id
_entity_poly.type
_entity_poly.pdbx_seq_one_letter_code
_entity_poly.pdbx_strand_id
1 'polypeptide(L)'
;MGWAQSKAVLPPIMPLRDIKPGMRGIGRTVIQGQKIEEFDIEIMGILQGGGDVIPVRHLILFRASGPVTDRSGGTAAGMSGSPLFINGKLIGALSAGYLWQPG
;
A
#
# COMPACT_ATOMS: atom_id res chain seq x y z
N MET A 1 33.68 -16.65 8.78
CA MET A 1 32.77 -15.51 8.95
C MET A 1 31.42 -15.90 8.39
N GLY A 2 30.51 -16.43 9.21
CA GLY A 2 29.17 -16.84 8.78
C GLY A 2 28.23 -15.64 8.78
N TRP A 3 27.58 -15.38 7.65
CA TRP A 3 26.52 -14.38 7.54
C TRP A 3 25.32 -14.90 8.32
N ALA A 4 25.15 -14.43 9.56
CA ALA A 4 23.91 -14.68 10.28
C ALA A 4 22.80 -13.94 9.53
N GLN A 5 21.99 -14.67 8.77
CA GLN A 5 20.72 -14.17 8.26
C GLN A 5 19.85 -13.85 9.47
N SER A 6 19.70 -12.57 9.79
CA SER A 6 18.67 -12.14 10.74
C SER A 6 17.34 -12.69 10.23
N LYS A 7 16.69 -13.55 11.02
CA LYS A 7 15.38 -14.11 10.69
C LYS A 7 14.43 -12.93 10.50
N ALA A 8 14.01 -12.68 9.25
CA ALA A 8 13.09 -11.58 8.96
C ALA A 8 11.79 -11.82 9.74
N VAL A 9 11.50 -10.95 10.70
CA VAL A 9 10.22 -10.98 11.40
C VAL A 9 9.21 -10.37 10.43
N LEU A 10 8.37 -11.22 9.85
CA LEU A 10 7.27 -10.74 9.03
C LEU A 10 6.36 -9.85 9.89
N PRO A 11 5.93 -8.69 9.38
CA PRO A 11 5.02 -7.84 10.12
C PRO A 11 3.71 -8.60 10.38
N PRO A 12 3.07 -8.39 11.54
CA PRO A 12 1.74 -8.92 11.78
C PRO A 12 0.78 -8.43 10.69
N ILE A 13 -0.07 -9.32 10.18
CA ILE A 13 -1.08 -8.96 9.17
C ILE A 13 -2.34 -8.51 9.89
N MET A 14 -2.95 -7.42 9.43
CA MET A 14 -4.29 -7.02 9.84
C MET A 14 -5.31 -7.80 9.00
N PRO A 15 -6.21 -8.59 9.62
CA PRO A 15 -7.28 -9.25 8.89
C PRO A 15 -8.16 -8.24 8.13
N LEU A 16 -8.58 -8.58 6.91
CA LEU A 16 -9.40 -7.70 6.07
C LEU A 16 -10.68 -7.22 6.78
N ARG A 17 -11.32 -8.09 7.58
CA ARG A 17 -12.52 -7.77 8.37
C ARG A 17 -12.32 -6.66 9.40
N ASP A 18 -11.08 -6.38 9.78
CA ASP A 18 -10.73 -5.35 10.76
C ASP A 18 -10.45 -4.00 10.07
N ILE A 19 -10.32 -3.99 8.74
CA ILE A 19 -10.07 -2.78 7.94
C ILE A 19 -11.39 -2.07 7.67
N LYS A 20 -11.44 -0.76 7.92
CA LYS A 20 -12.65 0.07 7.76
C LYS A 20 -12.34 1.37 7.02
N PRO A 21 -13.29 1.92 6.25
CA PRO A 21 -13.18 3.29 5.72
C PRO A 21 -12.86 4.32 6.80
N GLY A 22 -12.07 5.33 6.45
CA GLY A 22 -11.59 6.38 7.35
C GLY A 22 -10.34 6.00 8.16
N MET A 23 -9.92 4.73 8.16
CA MET A 23 -8.64 4.35 8.78
C MET A 23 -7.47 5.00 8.03
N ARG A 24 -6.45 5.42 8.79
CA ARG A 24 -5.24 6.04 8.26
C ARG A 24 -4.02 5.16 8.55
N GLY A 25 -3.04 5.24 7.66
CA GLY A 25 -1.85 4.43 7.73
C GLY A 25 -0.70 5.01 6.94
N ILE A 26 0.32 4.19 6.74
CA ILE A 26 1.50 4.53 5.95
C ILE A 26 1.72 3.52 4.83
N GLY A 27 2.14 3.99 3.67
CA GLY A 27 2.74 3.17 2.62
C GLY A 27 4.25 3.41 2.57
N ARG A 28 5.00 2.37 2.21
CA ARG A 28 6.45 2.45 2.01
C ARG A 28 6.79 2.12 0.57
N THR A 29 7.58 2.96 -0.08
CA THR A 29 8.02 2.77 -1.47
C THR A 29 9.49 3.13 -1.64
N VAL A 30 10.03 2.85 -2.82
CA VAL A 30 11.31 3.38 -3.27
C VAL A 30 11.05 4.12 -4.58
N ILE A 31 11.29 5.43 -4.61
CA ILE A 31 11.17 6.22 -5.85
C ILE A 31 12.52 6.30 -6.58
N GLN A 32 13.62 6.40 -5.84
CA GLN A 32 14.95 6.53 -6.41
C GLN A 32 16.01 5.77 -5.60
N GLY A 33 16.87 5.03 -6.29
CA GLY A 33 17.96 4.28 -5.69
C GLY A 33 17.46 3.17 -4.79
N GLN A 34 17.78 3.26 -3.50
CA GLN A 34 17.43 2.25 -2.48
C GLN A 34 16.81 2.89 -1.24
N LYS A 35 16.48 4.18 -1.29
CA LYS A 35 15.93 4.91 -0.14
C LYS A 35 14.45 4.55 0.01
N ILE A 36 14.11 4.01 1.18
CA ILE A 36 12.71 3.81 1.57
C ILE A 36 12.12 5.17 1.92
N GLU A 37 10.99 5.49 1.31
CA GLU A 37 10.22 6.70 1.55
C GLU A 37 8.79 6.32 1.96
N GLU A 38 8.20 7.13 2.83
CA GLU A 38 6.85 6.92 3.35
C GLU A 38 5.85 7.90 2.71
N PHE A 39 4.62 7.44 2.56
CA PHE A 39 3.47 8.25 2.17
C PHE A 39 2.26 7.91 3.02
N ASP A 40 1.36 8.86 3.20
CA ASP A 40 0.14 8.66 3.96
C ASP A 40 -0.90 7.92 3.13
N ILE A 41 -1.68 7.07 3.79
CA ILE A 41 -2.86 6.44 3.19
C ILE A 41 -4.10 6.66 4.03
N GLU A 42 -5.24 6.73 3.35
CA GLU A 42 -6.57 6.74 3.95
C GLU A 42 -7.47 5.72 3.25
N ILE A 43 -8.10 4.83 4.01
CA ILE A 43 -8.97 3.80 3.46
C ILE A 43 -10.31 4.41 3.06
N MET A 44 -10.68 4.24 1.80
CA MET A 44 -11.95 4.72 1.25
C MET A 44 -13.01 3.61 1.22
N GLY A 45 -12.60 2.36 1.05
CA GLY A 45 -13.53 1.24 0.92
C GLY A 45 -12.86 -0.11 0.72
N ILE A 46 -13.66 -1.17 0.83
CA ILE A 46 -13.29 -2.52 0.40
C ILE A 46 -14.16 -2.87 -0.80
N LEU A 47 -13.54 -3.15 -1.93
CA LEU A 47 -14.20 -3.58 -3.15
C LEU A 47 -14.19 -5.10 -3.22
N GLN A 48 -15.25 -5.70 -3.76
CA GLN A 48 -15.18 -7.08 -4.20
C GLN A 48 -14.29 -7.14 -5.45
N GLY A 49 -13.24 -7.95 -5.39
CA GLY A 49 -12.46 -8.28 -6.57
C GLY A 49 -13.22 -9.34 -7.37
N GLY A 50 -13.31 -9.16 -8.68
CA GLY A 50 -14.24 -9.95 -9.48
C GLY A 50 -14.17 -9.68 -10.98
N GLY A 51 -12.98 -9.62 -11.55
CA GLY A 51 -12.81 -9.58 -13.01
C GLY A 51 -11.63 -10.42 -13.46
N ASP A 52 -11.71 -10.97 -14.67
CA ASP A 52 -10.73 -11.87 -15.30
C ASP A 52 -9.29 -11.30 -15.32
N VAL A 53 -9.14 -9.98 -15.16
CA VAL A 53 -7.87 -9.25 -15.23
C VAL A 53 -7.11 -9.18 -13.89
N ILE A 54 -7.80 -9.21 -12.73
CA ILE A 54 -7.16 -9.19 -11.40
C ILE A 54 -7.72 -10.35 -10.57
N PRO A 55 -6.97 -11.45 -10.39
CA PRO A 55 -7.46 -12.68 -9.77
C PRO A 55 -7.46 -12.60 -8.22
N VAL A 56 -8.07 -11.56 -7.66
CA VAL A 56 -8.21 -11.37 -6.20
C VAL A 56 -9.67 -11.26 -5.82
N ARG A 57 -10.02 -11.72 -4.61
CA ARG A 57 -11.40 -11.70 -4.09
C ARG A 57 -11.80 -10.34 -3.52
N HIS A 58 -10.84 -9.55 -3.05
CA HIS A 58 -11.07 -8.25 -2.44
C HIS A 58 -9.95 -7.28 -2.79
N LEU A 59 -10.30 -6.01 -2.97
CA LEU A 59 -9.37 -4.91 -3.14
C LEU A 59 -9.62 -3.87 -2.04
N ILE A 60 -8.55 -3.30 -1.51
CA ILE A 60 -8.64 -2.17 -0.58
C ILE A 60 -8.48 -0.91 -1.41
N LEU A 61 -9.53 -0.07 -1.43
CA LEU A 61 -9.45 1.25 -2.04
C LEU A 61 -8.92 2.23 -1.01
N PHE A 62 -7.85 2.95 -1.37
CA PHE A 62 -7.24 3.96 -0.50
C PHE A 62 -6.86 5.20 -1.30
N ARG A 63 -6.81 6.33 -0.62
CA ARG A 63 -6.22 7.57 -1.12
C ARG A 63 -4.81 7.69 -0.58
N ALA A 64 -3.84 7.94 -1.45
CA ALA A 64 -2.46 8.23 -1.08
C ALA A 64 -2.22 9.75 -1.03
N SER A 65 -1.41 10.22 -0.10
CA SER A 65 -1.02 11.64 0.00
C SER A 65 0.38 11.82 0.56
N GLY A 66 0.95 13.02 0.35
CA GLY A 66 2.21 13.44 0.93
C GLY A 66 3.34 13.65 -0.10
N PRO A 67 4.55 14.01 0.36
CA PRO A 67 5.61 14.51 -0.52
C PRO A 67 6.06 13.52 -1.59
N VAL A 68 5.90 12.22 -1.36
CA VAL A 68 6.18 11.18 -2.36
C VAL A 68 5.17 11.26 -3.49
N THR A 69 3.87 11.24 -3.19
CA THR A 69 2.80 11.28 -4.20
C THR A 69 2.76 12.60 -4.95
N ASP A 70 3.09 13.71 -4.28
CA ASP A 70 3.09 15.04 -4.87
C ASP A 70 4.21 15.18 -5.90
N ARG A 71 5.40 14.62 -5.61
CA ARG A 71 6.53 14.60 -6.53
C ARG A 71 6.33 13.65 -7.70
N SER A 72 5.64 12.53 -7.49
CA SER A 72 5.35 11.56 -8.55
C SER A 72 4.11 11.86 -9.38
N GLY A 73 3.31 12.88 -9.01
CA GLY A 73 2.06 13.20 -9.69
C GLY A 73 0.96 12.15 -9.48
N GLY A 74 0.96 11.47 -8.33
CA GLY A 74 0.11 10.31 -8.03
C GLY A 74 0.94 9.04 -7.85
N THR A 75 0.41 7.87 -8.24
CA THR A 75 1.17 6.61 -8.20
C THR A 75 2.11 6.52 -9.41
N ALA A 76 3.43 6.53 -9.18
CA ALA A 76 4.44 6.35 -10.23
C ALA A 76 4.64 4.89 -10.64
N ALA A 77 5.12 4.67 -11.86
CA ALA A 77 5.62 3.37 -12.31
C ALA A 77 6.72 2.87 -11.35
N GLY A 78 6.62 1.62 -10.91
CA GLY A 78 7.54 1.04 -9.92
C GLY A 78 7.08 1.10 -8.46
N MET A 79 6.00 1.82 -8.14
CA MET A 79 5.41 1.77 -6.79
C MET A 79 4.58 0.50 -6.54
N SER A 80 4.31 -0.32 -7.56
CA SER A 80 3.61 -1.59 -7.40
C SER A 80 4.37 -2.52 -6.45
N GLY A 81 3.64 -3.15 -5.53
CA GLY A 81 4.23 -3.96 -4.46
C GLY A 81 4.62 -3.18 -3.20
N SER A 82 4.50 -1.84 -3.18
CA SER A 82 4.73 -1.02 -1.98
C SER A 82 3.86 -1.49 -0.81
N PRO A 83 4.44 -1.95 0.31
CA PRO A 83 3.64 -2.45 1.43
C PRO A 83 2.93 -1.29 2.15
N LEU A 84 1.69 -1.57 2.54
CA LEU A 84 0.80 -0.63 3.22
C LEU A 84 0.52 -1.13 4.65
N PHE A 85 0.50 -0.20 5.60
CA PHE A 85 0.38 -0.51 7.03
C PHE A 85 -0.64 0.38 7.74
N ILE A 86 -1.39 -0.21 8.68
CA ILE A 86 -2.19 0.50 9.68
C ILE A 86 -1.77 -0.01 11.05
N ASN A 87 -1.45 0.89 11.98
CA ASN A 87 -0.99 0.55 13.34
C ASN A 87 0.15 -0.47 13.36
N GLY A 88 1.11 -0.35 12.43
CA GLY A 88 2.25 -1.25 12.30
C GLY A 88 1.93 -2.65 11.75
N LYS A 89 0.66 -2.92 11.38
CA LYS A 89 0.24 -4.19 10.77
C LYS A 89 0.13 -4.06 9.26
N LEU A 90 0.60 -5.07 8.54
CA LEU A 90 0.50 -5.14 7.07
C LEU A 90 -0.97 -5.31 6.68
N ILE A 91 -1.47 -4.44 5.79
CA ILE A 91 -2.85 -4.50 5.28
C ILE A 91 -2.92 -4.94 3.82
N GLY A 92 -1.81 -4.87 3.09
CA GLY A 92 -1.73 -5.18 1.67
C GLY A 92 -0.56 -4.50 0.99
N ALA A 93 -0.58 -4.48 -0.33
CA ALA A 93 0.40 -3.78 -1.16
C ALA A 93 -0.30 -2.94 -2.22
N LEU A 94 0.34 -1.84 -2.64
CA LEU A 94 -0.12 -1.04 -3.75
C LEU A 94 -0.13 -1.88 -5.03
N SER A 95 -1.31 -2.09 -5.62
CA SER A 95 -1.45 -2.87 -6.86
C SER A 95 -1.47 -1.97 -8.09
N ALA A 96 -2.37 -0.98 -8.09
CA ALA A 96 -2.57 -0.03 -9.17
C ALA A 96 -3.16 1.26 -8.61
N GLY A 97 -2.92 2.38 -9.30
CA GLY A 97 -3.59 3.65 -9.07
C GLY A 97 -4.34 4.09 -10.32
N TYR A 98 -5.29 4.99 -10.14
CA TYR A 98 -6.02 5.65 -11.22
C TYR A 98 -6.22 7.13 -10.87
N LEU A 99 -6.38 7.96 -11.89
CA LEU A 99 -6.65 9.39 -11.68
C LEU A 99 -8.02 9.55 -11.04
N TRP A 100 -8.05 10.18 -9.87
CA TRP A 100 -9.29 10.54 -9.20
C TRP A 100 -9.95 11.70 -9.96
N GLN A 101 -11.16 11.47 -10.47
CA GLN A 101 -12.00 12.51 -11.04
C GLN A 101 -13.13 12.81 -10.04
N PRO A 102 -13.06 13.92 -9.27
CA PRO A 102 -14.20 14.37 -8.50
C PRO A 102 -15.30 14.80 -9.48
N GLY A 103 -16.53 14.34 -9.23
CA GLY A 103 -17.72 14.83 -9.93
C GLY A 103 -18.07 16.25 -9.54
#